data_AF-A0A7J9H9Q2-F1
#
_entry.id   AF-A0A7J9H9Q2-F1
#
_cell.length_a   1.000
_cell.length_b   1.000
_cell.length_c   1.000
_cell.angle_alpha   90.00
_cell.angle_beta   90.00
_cell.angle_gamma   90.00
#
_symmetry.space_group_name_H-M   'P 1'
#
loop_
_entity.id
_entity.type
_entity.pdbx_description
1 polymer ?
#
loop_
_entity_poly.entity_id
_entity_poly.type
_entity_poly.pdbx_seq_one_letter_code
_entity_poly.pdbx_strand_id
1 'polypeptide(L)'
;IIVVSVAIAVIPAAFRVHNLRQWFHLALVVLVSACPCALILSTPVASFCTLTKAATSGLLVKGGDYLEILSNIKITAFDKTGTLTRGEFVVTNFRSLCQDISFNSLLYWYGL
;
A
#
# COMPACT_ATOMS: atom_id res chain seq x y z
N ILE A 1 -19.46 23.65 4.92
CA ILE A 1 -20.90 23.49 4.60
C ILE A 1 -21.80 23.71 5.82
N ILE A 2 -21.46 23.20 7.01
CA ILE A 2 -22.24 23.40 8.25
C ILE A 2 -22.52 24.90 8.54
N VAL A 3 -21.50 25.76 8.54
CA VAL A 3 -21.66 27.21 8.78
C VAL A 3 -22.59 27.85 7.74
N VAL A 4 -22.48 27.45 6.47
CA VAL A 4 -23.29 27.97 5.36
C VAL A 4 -24.76 27.52 5.51
N SER A 5 -25.01 26.25 5.82
CA SER A 5 -26.36 25.73 6.08
C SER A 5 -27.02 26.41 7.29
N VAL A 6 -26.27 26.65 8.37
CA VAL A 6 -26.77 27.38 9.56
C VAL A 6 -27.10 28.83 9.22
N ALA A 7 -26.23 29.51 8.47
CA ALA A 7 -26.50 30.88 8.01
C ALA A 7 -27.77 30.96 7.16
N ILE A 8 -27.97 30.02 6.23
CA ILE A 8 -29.17 29.95 5.37
C ILE A 8 -30.45 29.70 6.17
N ALA A 9 -30.38 29.00 7.31
CA ALA A 9 -31.53 28.79 8.19
C ALA A 9 -31.78 29.98 9.13
N VAL A 10 -30.73 30.55 9.72
CA VAL A 10 -30.81 31.55 10.79
C VAL A 10 -31.03 32.97 10.26
N ILE A 11 -30.41 33.36 9.15
CA ILE A 11 -30.54 34.72 8.60
C ILE A 11 -32.00 35.03 8.20
N PRO A 12 -32.70 34.18 7.43
CA PRO A 12 -34.11 34.44 7.07
C PRO A 12 -35.06 34.35 8.27
N ALA A 13 -34.74 33.53 9.27
CA ALA A 13 -35.50 33.44 10.52
C ALA A 13 -35.34 34.69 11.38
N ALA A 14 -34.12 35.26 11.47
CA ALA A 14 -33.85 36.50 12.20
C ALA A 14 -34.51 37.73 11.55
N PHE A 15 -34.59 37.77 10.21
CA PHE A 15 -35.25 38.84 9.47
C PHE A 15 -36.77 38.63 9.27
N ARG A 16 -37.39 37.60 9.88
CA ARG A 16 -38.84 37.27 9.77
C ARG A 16 -39.35 37.25 8.32
N VAL A 17 -38.58 36.68 7.41
CA VAL A 17 -38.94 36.58 5.99
C VAL A 17 -40.13 35.60 5.83
N HIS A 18 -41.10 35.96 4.97
CA HIS A 18 -42.19 35.04 4.61
C HIS A 18 -41.60 33.77 3.96
N ASN A 19 -42.16 32.59 4.24
CA ASN A 19 -41.71 31.27 3.75
C ASN A 19 -40.51 30.61 4.48
N LEU A 20 -40.46 30.66 5.81
CA LEU A 20 -39.46 29.94 6.64
C LEU A 20 -39.27 28.46 6.27
N ARG A 21 -40.36 27.76 5.90
CA ARG A 21 -40.30 26.35 5.47
C ARG A 21 -39.38 26.13 4.27
N GLN A 22 -39.35 27.06 3.32
CA GLN A 22 -38.55 26.94 2.11
C GLN A 22 -37.05 27.14 2.41
N TRP A 23 -36.71 28.09 3.28
CA TRP A 23 -35.33 28.33 3.71
C TRP A 23 -34.77 27.18 4.54
N PHE A 24 -35.58 26.60 5.44
CA PHE A 24 -35.22 25.38 6.15
C PHE A 24 -34.99 24.19 5.22
N HIS A 25 -35.85 24.02 4.19
CA HIS A 25 -35.67 22.98 3.18
C HIS A 25 -34.35 23.16 2.42
N LEU A 26 -34.02 24.39 1.99
CA LEU A 26 -32.76 24.69 1.31
C LEU A 26 -31.53 24.44 2.21
N ALA A 27 -31.58 24.81 3.49
CA ALA A 27 -30.50 24.56 4.43
C ALA A 27 -30.20 23.06 4.58
N LEU A 28 -31.24 22.22 4.63
CA LEU A 28 -31.11 20.75 4.69
C LEU A 28 -30.54 20.18 3.40
N VAL A 29 -31.02 20.63 2.23
CA VAL A 29 -30.50 20.18 0.93
C VAL A 29 -29.00 20.47 0.79
N VAL A 30 -28.58 21.69 1.17
CA VAL A 30 -27.16 22.08 1.15
C VAL A 30 -26.34 21.24 2.14
N LEU A 31 -26.89 20.92 3.32
CA LEU A 31 -26.21 20.10 4.32
C LEU A 31 -26.03 18.65 3.86
N VAL A 32 -27.03 18.05 3.22
CA VAL A 32 -26.96 16.67 2.71
C VAL A 32 -26.06 16.56 1.48
N SER A 33 -26.11 17.56 0.59
CA SER A 33 -25.21 17.65 -0.57
C SER A 33 -23.73 17.72 -0.19
N ALA A 34 -23.42 18.07 1.06
CA ALA A 34 -22.07 18.17 1.60
C ALA A 34 -21.36 16.81 1.73
N CYS A 35 -22.12 15.73 1.86
CA CYS A 35 -21.59 14.46 2.34
C CYS A 35 -20.54 13.92 1.34
N PRO A 36 -19.24 13.86 1.71
CA PRO A 36 -18.18 13.53 0.77
C PRO A 36 -18.04 12.01 0.62
N CYS A 37 -19.14 11.30 0.39
CA CYS A 37 -19.19 9.83 0.39
C CYS A 37 -18.19 9.22 -0.61
N ALA A 38 -18.06 9.83 -1.79
CA ALA A 38 -17.11 9.40 -2.81
C ALA A 38 -15.64 9.54 -2.36
N LEU A 39 -15.32 10.59 -1.61
CA LEU A 39 -13.96 10.83 -1.11
C LEU A 39 -13.60 9.78 -0.05
N ILE A 40 -14.51 9.50 0.88
CA ILE A 40 -14.28 8.52 1.96
C ILE A 40 -14.08 7.11 1.39
N LEU A 41 -14.84 6.74 0.35
CA LEU A 41 -14.72 5.42 -0.28
C LEU A 41 -13.50 5.30 -1.21
N SER A 42 -12.93 6.42 -1.67
CA SER A 42 -11.84 6.38 -2.65
C SER A 42 -10.58 5.67 -2.13
N THR A 43 -10.19 5.91 -0.88
CA THR A 43 -8.97 5.36 -0.27
C THR A 43 -9.04 3.84 -0.04
N PRO A 44 -10.07 3.26 0.59
CA PRO A 44 -10.13 1.80 0.74
C PRO A 44 -10.27 1.10 -0.61
N VAL A 45 -11.05 1.64 -1.55
CA VAL A 45 -11.21 1.06 -2.89
C VAL A 45 -9.86 1.02 -3.63
N ALA A 46 -9.10 2.12 -3.62
CA ALA A 46 -7.78 2.16 -4.23
C ALA A 46 -6.80 1.13 -3.62
N SER A 47 -6.80 0.99 -2.29
CA SER A 47 -5.97 0.02 -1.58
C SER A 47 -6.33 -1.42 -1.95
N PHE A 48 -7.63 -1.76 -2.02
CA PHE A 48 -8.08 -3.09 -2.44
C PHE A 48 -7.75 -3.40 -3.89
N CYS A 49 -7.95 -2.44 -4.81
CA CYS A 49 -7.58 -2.62 -6.21
C CYS A 49 -6.09 -2.87 -6.37
N THR A 50 -5.25 -2.13 -5.65
CA THR A 50 -3.80 -2.29 -5.73
C THR A 50 -3.34 -3.62 -5.12
N LEU A 51 -3.90 -4.01 -3.96
CA LEU A 51 -3.62 -5.29 -3.34
C LEU A 51 -3.98 -6.46 -4.27
N THR A 52 -5.16 -6.39 -4.90
CA THR A 52 -5.62 -7.41 -5.86
C THR A 52 -4.68 -7.49 -7.05
N LYS A 53 -4.28 -6.34 -7.61
CA LYS A 53 -3.37 -6.28 -8.76
C LYS A 53 -1.96 -6.78 -8.42
N ALA A 54 -1.46 -6.48 -7.22
CA ALA A 54 -0.20 -7.01 -6.72
C ALA A 54 -0.26 -8.54 -6.58
N ALA A 55 -1.34 -9.07 -6.00
CA ALA A 55 -1.53 -10.52 -5.83
C ALA A 55 -1.57 -11.25 -7.19
N THR A 56 -2.29 -10.71 -8.19
CA THR A 56 -2.32 -11.28 -9.55
C THR A 56 -0.97 -11.18 -10.27
N SER A 57 -0.09 -10.30 -9.81
CA SER A 57 1.28 -10.12 -10.36
C SER A 57 2.33 -10.93 -9.59
N GLY A 58 1.93 -11.77 -8.62
CA GLY A 58 2.84 -12.58 -7.81
C GLY A 58 3.46 -11.87 -6.62
N LEU A 59 3.05 -10.63 -6.30
CA LEU A 59 3.43 -9.93 -5.07
C LEU A 59 2.40 -10.15 -3.97
N LEU A 60 2.81 -10.79 -2.88
CA LEU A 60 1.98 -10.95 -1.69
C LEU A 60 2.25 -9.82 -0.69
N VAL A 61 1.30 -8.91 -0.52
CA VAL A 61 1.36 -7.79 0.44
C VAL A 61 0.38 -8.06 1.58
N LYS A 62 0.83 -7.97 2.84
CA LYS A 62 0.04 -8.37 4.02
C LYS A 62 -1.11 -7.42 4.37
N GLY A 63 -1.11 -6.18 3.85
CA GLY A 63 -2.15 -5.19 4.09
C GLY A 63 -1.92 -3.86 3.36
N GLY A 64 -2.92 -2.98 3.39
CA GLY A 64 -2.88 -1.67 2.73
C GLY A 64 -1.81 -0.73 3.31
N ASP A 65 -1.61 -0.74 4.63
CA ASP A 65 -0.63 0.14 5.29
C ASP A 65 0.81 -0.13 4.80
N TYR A 66 1.15 -1.40 4.56
CA TYR A 66 2.45 -1.80 4.03
C TYR A 66 2.66 -1.31 2.59
N LEU A 67 1.59 -1.20 1.81
CA LEU A 67 1.65 -0.70 0.44
C LEU A 67 1.95 0.80 0.41
N GLU A 68 1.38 1.55 1.35
CA GLU A 68 1.64 2.98 1.50
C GLU A 68 3.08 3.25 1.97
N ILE A 69 3.57 2.45 2.92
CA ILE A 69 4.99 2.47 3.33
C ILE A 69 5.88 2.13 2.13
N LEU A 70 5.56 1.06 1.39
CA LEU A 70 6.30 0.62 0.21
C LEU A 70 6.42 1.72 -0.85
N SER A 71 5.39 2.54 -1.04
CA SER A 71 5.42 3.68 -1.98
C SER A 71 6.48 4.74 -1.62
N ASN A 72 6.84 4.84 -0.34
CA ASN A 72 7.80 5.82 0.17
C ASN A 72 9.24 5.24 0.29
N ILE A 73 9.43 3.94 0.07
CA ILE A 73 10.74 3.30 0.17
C ILE A 73 11.63 3.72 -0.99
N LYS A 74 12.82 4.24 -0.68
CA LYS A 74 13.84 4.64 -1.69
C LYS A 74 15.02 3.68 -1.76
N ILE A 75 15.26 2.92 -0.69
CA ILE A 75 16.41 2.04 -0.55
C ILE A 75 15.89 0.66 -0.20
N THR A 76 16.33 -0.34 -0.95
CA THR A 76 16.06 -1.75 -0.68
C THR A 76 17.36 -2.44 -0.31
N ALA A 77 17.36 -3.13 0.82
CA ALA A 77 18.46 -3.99 1.24
C ALA A 77 18.04 -5.43 0.97
N PHE A 78 18.79 -6.13 0.13
CA PHE A 78 18.58 -7.55 -0.15
C PHE A 78 19.48 -8.38 0.75
N ASP A 79 18.90 -9.40 1.40
CA ASP A 79 19.72 -10.42 2.03
C ASP A 79 20.41 -11.27 0.94
N LYS A 80 21.62 -11.74 1.21
CA LYS A 80 22.39 -12.52 0.23
C LYS A 80 21.92 -13.97 0.23
N THR A 81 21.88 -14.59 1.40
CA THR A 81 21.66 -16.03 1.56
C THR A 81 20.19 -16.35 1.35
N GLY A 82 19.86 -17.16 0.33
CA GLY A 82 18.49 -17.60 0.09
C GLY A 82 17.55 -16.59 -0.59
N THR A 83 17.99 -15.32 -0.75
CA THR A 83 17.27 -14.31 -1.55
C THR A 83 17.98 -14.05 -2.88
N LEU A 84 19.24 -13.62 -2.86
CA LEU A 84 20.04 -13.46 -4.09
C LEU A 84 20.70 -14.77 -4.53
N THR A 85 21.06 -15.62 -3.57
CA THR A 85 21.63 -16.94 -3.84
C THR A 85 20.56 -18.01 -3.68
N ARG A 86 20.71 -19.11 -4.42
CA ARG A 86 19.83 -20.29 -4.28
C ARG A 86 20.04 -21.07 -2.98
N GLY A 87 21.03 -20.69 -2.16
CA GLY A 87 21.44 -21.47 -0.99
C GLY A 87 22.18 -22.77 -1.31
N GLU A 88 22.44 -23.03 -2.60
CA GLU A 88 23.21 -24.18 -3.07
C GLU A 88 24.69 -23.80 -3.17
N PHE A 89 25.54 -24.52 -2.44
CA PHE A 89 26.99 -24.32 -2.51
C PHE A 89 27.57 -25.12 -3.68
N VAL A 90 28.30 -24.43 -4.55
CA VAL A 90 29.00 -25.04 -5.70
C VAL A 90 30.48 -24.68 -5.62
N VAL A 91 31.34 -25.67 -5.79
CA VAL A 91 32.79 -25.45 -5.86
C VAL A 91 33.13 -24.80 -7.21
N THR A 92 33.56 -23.54 -7.19
CA THR A 92 33.83 -22.76 -8.41
C THR A 92 35.28 -22.83 -8.87
N ASN A 93 36.21 -22.95 -7.92
CA ASN A 93 37.63 -23.01 -8.22
C ASN A 93 38.34 -23.93 -7.24
N PHE A 94 39.19 -24.80 -7.78
CA PHE A 94 40.07 -25.65 -7.02
C PHE A 94 41.50 -25.38 -7.48
N ARG A 95 42.37 -25.00 -6.53
CA ARG A 95 43.80 -24.86 -6.76
C ARG A 95 44.55 -25.85 -5.89
N SER A 96 45.12 -26.87 -6.51
CA SER A 96 46.01 -27.80 -5.81
C SER A 96 47.39 -27.16 -5.62
N LEU A 97 47.94 -27.25 -4.41
CA LEU A 97 49.32 -26.84 -4.10
C LEU A 97 50.35 -27.93 -4.47
N CYS A 98 49.89 -29.16 -4.73
CA CYS A 98 50.72 -30.31 -5.09
C CYS A 98 50.19 -30.95 -6.39
N GLN A 99 51.07 -31.34 -7.32
CA GLN A 99 50.66 -31.82 -8.65
C GLN A 99 49.88 -33.16 -8.64
N ASP A 100 49.90 -33.91 -7.54
CA ASP A 100 49.33 -35.27 -7.46
C ASP A 100 47.88 -35.37 -6.99
N ILE A 101 47.23 -34.27 -6.55
CA ILE A 101 45.87 -34.35 -6.01
C ILE A 101 44.84 -33.97 -7.07
N SER A 102 44.11 -34.97 -7.57
CA SER A 102 42.97 -34.78 -8.47
C SER A 102 41.75 -34.23 -7.71
N PHE A 103 40.94 -33.42 -8.39
CA PHE A 103 39.71 -32.83 -7.83
C PHE A 103 38.73 -33.89 -7.29
N ASN A 104 38.60 -35.02 -7.99
CA ASN A 104 37.75 -36.14 -7.59
C ASN A 104 38.23 -36.81 -6.30
N SER A 105 39.55 -36.91 -6.10
CA SER A 105 40.09 -37.43 -4.84
C SER A 105 39.71 -36.52 -3.68
N LEU A 106 39.73 -35.20 -3.84
CA LEU A 106 39.42 -34.28 -2.75
C LEU A 106 37.92 -34.26 -2.38
N LEU A 107 37.04 -34.34 -3.38
CA LEU A 107 35.59 -34.50 -3.15
C LEU A 107 35.28 -35.77 -2.33
N TYR A 108 35.94 -36.88 -2.67
CA TYR A 108 35.81 -38.13 -1.93
C TYR A 108 36.24 -38.00 -0.45
N TRP A 109 37.29 -37.22 -0.17
CA TRP A 109 37.73 -36.97 1.21
C TRP A 109 36.79 -36.05 2.00
N TYR A 110 36.05 -35.15 1.33
CA TYR A 110 35.12 -34.22 1.97
C TYR A 110 33.69 -34.79 2.11
N GLY A 111 33.45 -36.02 1.60
CA GLY A 111 32.16 -36.69 1.70
C GLY A 111 31.06 -36.06 0.84
N LEU A 112 31.45 -35.43 -0.28
CA LEU A 112 30.58 -34.81 -1.27
C LEU A 112 30.47 -35.67 -2.54
#